data_AF-A0A182JBU3-F1
#
_entry.id   AF-A0A182JBU3-F1
#
_cell.length_a   1.000
_cell.length_b   1.000
_cell.length_c   1.000
_cell.angle_alpha   90.00
_cell.angle_beta   90.00
_cell.angle_gamma   90.00
#
_symmetry.space_group_name_H-M   'P 1'
#
loop_
_entity.id
_entity.type
_entity.pdbx_description
1 polymer ?
#
loop_
_entity_poly.entity_id
_entity_poly.type
_entity_poly.pdbx_seq_one_letter_code
_entity_poly.pdbx_strand_id
1 'polypeptide(L)'
;MADHQLSLALQKTEMVMISCMRIGHPRVPVRIRDSILRSQRHIRYLGVQLEDHLSWNFHVKAVTEKAARINRALGYLLKNHGGPSSVRRRTLASVSSSILRYAAPVWWQATNLQGNRRRLNRVHNRSAKMVASTFRTVRYDVATVVAGLPPIVELIREDHRCHERRQTT
;
A
#
# COMPACT_ATOMS: atom_id res chain seq x y z
N MET A 1 20.06 -24.26 -14.21
CA MET A 1 19.67 -23.28 -15.26
C MET A 1 19.97 -23.81 -16.67
N ALA A 2 21.12 -24.50 -16.89
CA ALA A 2 21.38 -25.20 -18.15
C ALA A 2 20.41 -26.38 -18.39
N ASP A 3 20.02 -27.09 -17.32
CA ASP A 3 19.19 -28.31 -17.42
C ASP A 3 17.71 -28.07 -17.78
N HIS A 4 17.25 -26.82 -17.85
CA HIS A 4 15.83 -26.50 -18.11
C HIS A 4 15.62 -25.55 -19.31
N GLN A 5 16.67 -25.26 -20.11
CA GLN A 5 16.59 -24.36 -21.28
C GLN A 5 15.97 -22.97 -21.01
N LEU A 6 16.02 -22.48 -19.76
CA LEU A 6 15.48 -21.17 -19.39
C LEU A 6 16.54 -20.07 -19.51
N SER A 7 16.19 -18.96 -20.18
CA SER A 7 17.02 -17.77 -20.31
C SER A 7 16.53 -16.61 -19.44
N LEU A 8 17.45 -15.93 -18.76
CA LEU A 8 17.14 -14.70 -18.01
C LEU A 8 16.90 -13.52 -18.95
N ALA A 9 15.76 -12.85 -18.77
CA ALA A 9 15.44 -11.62 -19.49
C ALA A 9 16.07 -10.40 -18.79
N LEU A 10 17.31 -10.07 -19.16
CA LEU A 10 18.13 -9.03 -18.51
C LEU A 10 17.46 -7.65 -18.43
N GLN A 11 16.58 -7.31 -19.38
CA GLN A 11 15.83 -6.04 -19.38
C GLN A 11 14.79 -5.92 -18.25
N LYS A 12 14.32 -7.05 -17.72
CA LYS A 12 13.34 -7.11 -16.63
C LYS A 12 13.97 -7.53 -15.29
N THR A 13 15.20 -8.03 -15.33
CA THR A 13 15.92 -8.43 -14.12
C THR A 13 16.37 -7.18 -13.39
N GLU A 14 15.92 -7.04 -12.15
CA GLU A 14 16.35 -6.01 -11.22
C GLU A 14 16.86 -6.70 -9.94
N MET A 15 17.73 -6.03 -9.20
CA MET A 15 18.27 -6.54 -7.94
C MET A 15 18.18 -5.47 -6.87
N VAL A 16 17.78 -5.90 -5.69
CA VAL A 16 17.86 -5.12 -4.45
C VAL A 16 18.59 -5.97 -3.43
N MET A 17 19.61 -5.39 -2.81
CA MET A 17 20.29 -5.99 -1.67
C MET A 17 19.51 -5.63 -0.40
N ILE A 18 19.05 -6.66 0.32
CA ILE A 18 18.35 -6.49 1.59
C ILE A 18 19.34 -6.64 2.73
N SER A 19 19.45 -5.66 3.61
CA SER A 19 20.21 -5.81 4.84
C SER A 19 19.79 -4.84 5.95
N CYS A 20 20.12 -5.21 7.19
CA CYS A 20 19.86 -4.45 8.41
C CYS A 20 20.94 -3.41 8.76
N MET A 21 22.05 -3.31 8.00
CA MET A 21 23.13 -2.36 8.29
C MET A 21 22.73 -0.91 7.94
N ARG A 22 22.83 0.01 8.92
CA ARG A 22 22.47 1.43 8.75
C ARG A 22 23.36 2.24 7.81
N ILE A 23 24.57 1.78 7.52
CA ILE A 23 25.59 2.54 6.77
C ILE A 23 25.28 2.55 5.26
N GLY A 24 24.24 1.84 4.81
CA GLY A 24 23.88 1.72 3.41
C GLY A 24 24.87 0.82 2.66
N HIS A 25 24.36 0.08 1.68
CA HIS A 25 25.19 -0.82 0.89
C HIS A 25 25.77 -0.09 -0.32
N PRO A 26 27.08 -0.26 -0.61
CA PRO A 26 27.60 0.17 -1.89
C PRO A 26 26.80 -0.53 -2.99
N ARG A 27 26.50 0.17 -4.09
CA ARG A 27 25.79 -0.41 -5.24
C ARG A 27 26.70 -1.42 -5.92
N VAL A 28 26.71 -2.66 -5.40
CA VAL A 28 27.56 -3.73 -5.91
C VAL A 28 27.12 -4.05 -7.34
N PRO A 29 28.00 -3.88 -8.34
CA PRO A 29 27.70 -4.31 -9.69
C PRO A 29 27.80 -5.83 -9.75
N VAL A 30 26.72 -6.50 -10.12
CA VAL A 30 26.72 -7.95 -10.36
C VAL A 30 26.80 -8.17 -11.86
N ARG A 31 27.82 -8.91 -12.30
CA ARG A 31 27.97 -9.27 -13.71
C ARG A 31 27.15 -10.53 -13.99
N ILE A 32 26.10 -10.40 -14.80
CA ILE A 32 25.30 -11.51 -15.29
C ILE A 32 25.53 -11.60 -16.80
N ARG A 33 26.27 -12.65 -17.23
CA ARG A 33 26.73 -12.83 -18.62
C ARG A 33 27.51 -11.59 -19.08
N ASP A 34 27.05 -10.94 -20.15
CA ASP A 34 27.67 -9.75 -20.75
C ASP A 34 27.12 -8.42 -20.19
N SER A 35 26.19 -8.48 -19.24
CA SER A 35 25.52 -7.30 -18.68
C SER A 35 25.91 -7.04 -17.23
N ILE A 36 26.06 -5.77 -16.88
CA ILE A 36 26.32 -5.31 -15.51
C ILE A 36 25.01 -4.85 -14.90
N LEU A 37 24.53 -5.57 -13.90
CA LEU A 37 23.31 -5.24 -13.18
C LEU A 37 23.67 -4.46 -11.90
N ARG A 38 23.13 -3.25 -11.77
CA ARG A 38 23.34 -2.39 -10.60
C ARG A 38 22.22 -2.60 -9.59
N SER A 39 22.58 -2.73 -8.32
CA SER A 39 21.59 -2.77 -7.24
C SER A 39 20.78 -1.47 -7.19
N GLN A 40 19.45 -1.60 -7.16
CA GLN A 40 18.51 -0.52 -6.90
C GLN A 40 18.24 -0.41 -5.40
N ARG A 41 17.60 0.70 -4.98
CA ARG A 41 17.14 0.90 -3.59
C ARG A 41 15.77 0.30 -3.32
N HIS A 42 14.96 0.17 -4.36
CA HIS A 42 13.67 -0.48 -4.29
C HIS A 42 13.37 -1.23 -5.58
N ILE A 43 12.60 -2.30 -5.48
CA ILE A 43 12.15 -3.14 -6.58
C ILE A 43 10.66 -3.43 -6.45
N ARG A 44 9.98 -3.55 -7.58
CA ARG A 44 8.58 -3.95 -7.60
C ARG A 44 8.46 -5.47 -7.69
N TYR A 45 7.85 -6.09 -6.69
CA TYR A 45 7.54 -7.52 -6.66
C TYR A 45 6.07 -7.75 -6.39
N LEU A 46 5.35 -8.37 -7.34
CA LEU A 46 3.90 -8.66 -7.25
C LEU A 46 3.06 -7.44 -6.81
N GLY A 47 3.44 -6.24 -7.24
CA GLY A 47 2.75 -5.00 -6.88
C GLY A 47 3.18 -4.37 -5.55
N VAL A 48 4.00 -5.05 -4.76
CA VAL A 48 4.66 -4.52 -3.55
C VAL A 48 5.97 -3.83 -3.94
N GLN A 49 6.32 -2.77 -3.23
CA GLN A 49 7.60 -2.08 -3.40
C GLN A 49 8.51 -2.53 -2.25
N LEU A 50 9.51 -3.34 -2.57
CA LEU A 50 10.49 -3.84 -1.61
C LEU A 50 11.63 -2.84 -1.54
N GLU A 51 11.98 -2.38 -0.34
CA GLU A 51 13.11 -1.48 -0.09
C GLU A 51 14.29 -2.26 0.48
N ASP A 52 15.51 -1.76 0.26
CA ASP A 52 16.78 -2.30 0.78
C ASP A 52 16.77 -2.58 2.29
N HIS A 53 16.13 -1.72 3.08
CA HIS A 53 16.02 -1.89 4.54
C HIS A 53 14.64 -2.37 5.01
N LEU A 54 13.78 -2.82 4.09
CA LEU A 54 12.39 -3.20 4.39
C LEU A 54 11.66 -2.13 5.25
N SER A 55 11.94 -0.85 4.99
CA SER A 55 11.38 0.26 5.76
C SER A 55 9.89 0.48 5.47
N TRP A 56 9.44 0.02 4.30
CA TRP A 56 8.08 0.11 3.76
C TRP A 56 7.53 1.54 3.59
N ASN A 57 8.33 2.57 3.84
CA ASN A 57 7.92 3.97 3.73
C ASN A 57 7.59 4.36 2.29
N PHE A 58 8.43 3.94 1.35
CA PHE A 58 8.21 4.15 -0.07
C PHE A 58 6.97 3.37 -0.54
N HIS A 59 6.80 2.14 -0.06
CA HIS A 59 5.60 1.35 -0.35
C HIS A 59 4.33 2.05 0.12
N VAL A 60 4.26 2.47 1.39
CA VAL A 60 3.08 3.17 1.95
C VAL A 60 2.80 4.46 1.16
N LYS A 61 3.83 5.21 0.77
CA LYS A 61 3.68 6.39 -0.08
C LYS A 61 3.05 6.02 -1.44
N ALA A 62 3.58 5.03 -2.13
CA ALA A 62 3.07 4.60 -3.43
C ALA A 62 1.61 4.11 -3.37
N VAL A 63 1.27 3.33 -2.34
CA VAL A 63 -0.10 2.82 -2.14
C VAL A 63 -1.08 3.96 -1.80
N THR A 64 -0.68 4.87 -0.91
CA THR A 64 -1.52 6.03 -0.55
C THR A 64 -1.74 6.98 -1.73
N GLU A 65 -0.74 7.20 -2.59
CA GLU A 65 -0.89 7.97 -3.83
C GLU A 65 -1.81 7.28 -4.83
N LYS A 66 -1.71 5.95 -4.97
CA LYS A 66 -2.63 5.17 -5.81
C LYS A 66 -4.08 5.28 -5.31
N ALA A 67 -4.30 5.08 -4.02
CA ALA A 67 -5.62 5.21 -3.42
C ALA A 67 -6.16 6.65 -3.46
N ALA A 68 -5.29 7.66 -3.31
CA ALA A 68 -5.67 9.06 -3.46
C ALA A 68 -6.15 9.40 -4.87
N ARG A 69 -5.53 8.83 -5.92
CA ARG A 69 -6.01 8.96 -7.31
C ARG A 69 -7.43 8.41 -7.47
N ILE A 70 -7.70 7.22 -6.94
CA ILE A 70 -9.04 6.63 -6.96
C ILE A 70 -10.03 7.50 -6.18
N ASN A 71 -9.66 8.00 -5.00
CA ASN A 71 -10.52 8.89 -4.22
C ASN A 71 -10.86 10.20 -4.94
N ARG A 72 -9.94 10.72 -5.78
CA ARG A 72 -10.25 11.88 -6.63
C ARG A 72 -11.33 11.54 -7.66
N ALA A 73 -11.17 10.43 -8.38
CA ALA A 73 -12.17 9.97 -9.34
C ALA A 73 -13.54 9.71 -8.68
N LEU A 74 -13.54 9.00 -7.55
CA LEU A 74 -14.74 8.75 -6.76
C LEU A 74 -15.38 10.04 -6.24
N GLY A 75 -14.60 11.07 -5.93
CA GLY A 75 -15.13 12.35 -5.47
C GLY A 75 -16.04 13.04 -6.50
N TYR A 76 -15.82 12.80 -7.80
CA TYR A 76 -16.71 13.31 -8.86
C TYR A 76 -18.02 12.51 -8.96
N LEU A 77 -17.98 11.20 -8.68
CA LEU A 77 -19.13 10.30 -8.71
C LEU A 77 -19.98 10.38 -7.43
N LEU A 78 -19.33 10.59 -6.29
CA LEU A 78 -19.93 10.54 -4.96
C LEU A 78 -20.14 11.93 -4.37
N LYS A 79 -20.79 12.82 -5.13
CA LYS A 79 -21.12 14.18 -4.67
C LYS A 79 -21.97 14.13 -3.40
N ASN A 80 -21.79 15.07 -2.47
CA ASN A 80 -22.57 15.06 -1.22
C ASN A 80 -24.08 15.22 -1.48
N HIS A 81 -24.47 16.14 -2.37
CA HIS A 81 -25.86 16.37 -2.76
C HIS A 81 -26.19 15.67 -4.07
N GLY A 82 -27.38 15.06 -4.15
CA GLY A 82 -27.85 14.35 -5.34
C GLY A 82 -27.00 13.12 -5.73
N GLY A 83 -26.13 12.65 -4.84
CA GLY A 83 -25.27 11.50 -5.09
C GLY A 83 -25.92 10.16 -4.76
N PRO A 84 -25.20 9.04 -4.99
CA PRO A 84 -25.72 7.69 -4.74
C PRO A 84 -26.07 7.43 -3.28
N SER A 85 -26.83 6.36 -3.03
CA SER A 85 -27.15 5.89 -1.68
C SER A 85 -25.88 5.52 -0.88
N SER A 86 -25.99 5.52 0.46
CA SER A 86 -24.88 5.19 1.37
C SER A 86 -24.28 3.80 1.10
N VAL A 87 -25.11 2.82 0.73
CA VAL A 87 -24.67 1.47 0.36
C VAL A 87 -23.74 1.50 -0.86
N ARG A 88 -24.18 2.15 -1.95
CA ARG A 88 -23.38 2.28 -3.18
C ARG A 88 -22.09 3.03 -2.93
N ARG A 89 -22.13 4.09 -2.10
CA ARG A 89 -20.94 4.83 -1.68
C ARG A 89 -19.95 3.94 -0.94
N ARG A 90 -20.40 3.11 0.00
CA ARG A 90 -19.53 2.16 0.73
C ARG A 90 -18.87 1.16 -0.20
N THR A 91 -19.63 0.58 -1.12
CA THR A 91 -19.09 -0.36 -2.12
C THR A 91 -18.04 0.29 -3.01
N LEU A 92 -18.24 1.54 -3.42
CA LEU A 92 -17.24 2.24 -4.23
C LEU A 92 -16.02 2.66 -3.40
N ALA A 93 -16.23 3.10 -2.16
CA ALA A 93 -15.15 3.47 -1.25
C ALA A 93 -14.28 2.27 -0.84
N SER A 94 -14.84 1.06 -0.80
CA SER A 94 -14.07 -0.15 -0.47
C SER A 94 -12.94 -0.41 -1.45
N VAL A 95 -13.05 0.03 -2.71
CA VAL A 95 -11.96 -0.07 -3.71
C VAL A 95 -10.69 0.63 -3.22
N SER A 96 -10.84 1.82 -2.63
CA SER A 96 -9.73 2.57 -2.05
C SER A 96 -9.12 1.83 -0.86
N SER A 97 -9.96 1.27 0.01
CA SER A 97 -9.52 0.46 1.14
C SER A 97 -8.83 -0.84 0.71
N SER A 98 -9.29 -1.51 -0.35
CA SER A 98 -8.64 -2.69 -0.91
C SER A 98 -7.26 -2.39 -1.46
N ILE A 99 -7.07 -1.22 -2.11
CA ILE A 99 -5.74 -0.77 -2.53
C ILE A 99 -4.83 -0.57 -1.31
N LEU A 100 -5.34 0.09 -0.27
CA LEU A 100 -4.60 0.35 0.97
C LEU A 100 -4.26 -0.91 1.76
N ARG A 101 -5.00 -2.00 1.57
CA ARG A 101 -4.83 -3.28 2.30
C ARG A 101 -4.08 -4.34 1.50
N TYR A 102 -3.75 -4.07 0.25
CA TYR A 102 -3.06 -5.05 -0.59
C TYR A 102 -1.70 -5.44 0.03
N ALA A 103 -1.48 -6.75 0.19
CA ALA A 103 -0.30 -7.31 0.86
C ALA A 103 -0.05 -6.76 2.28
N ALA A 104 -1.09 -6.26 2.98
CA ALA A 104 -1.00 -5.71 4.32
C ALA A 104 -0.17 -6.56 5.31
N PRO A 105 -0.31 -7.90 5.37
CA PRO A 105 0.48 -8.72 6.28
C PRO A 105 2.00 -8.63 6.10
N VAL A 106 2.48 -8.21 4.93
CA VAL A 106 3.92 -8.09 4.64
C VAL A 106 4.50 -6.78 5.18
N TRP A 107 3.74 -5.69 5.08
CA TRP A 107 4.23 -4.34 5.41
C TRP A 107 3.54 -3.71 6.63
N TRP A 108 2.69 -4.44 7.36
CA TRP A 108 1.89 -3.91 8.47
C TRP A 108 2.71 -3.15 9.52
N GLN A 109 3.97 -3.56 9.76
CA GLN A 109 4.89 -2.92 10.71
C GLN A 109 5.13 -1.44 10.37
N ALA A 110 5.01 -1.05 9.10
CA ALA A 110 5.09 0.33 8.63
C ALA A 110 4.04 1.23 9.29
N THR A 111 2.92 0.65 9.75
CA THR A 111 1.86 1.35 10.47
C THR A 111 2.25 1.74 11.90
N ASN A 112 3.38 1.26 12.43
CA ASN A 112 3.88 1.72 13.72
C ASN A 112 4.42 3.15 13.63
N LEU A 113 4.92 3.54 12.45
CA LEU A 113 5.43 4.89 12.19
C LEU A 113 4.28 5.90 12.09
N GLN A 114 4.31 6.93 12.94
CA GLN A 114 3.26 7.94 13.01
C GLN A 114 3.06 8.67 11.67
N GLY A 115 4.15 8.94 10.93
CA GLY A 115 4.09 9.55 9.60
C GLY A 115 3.28 8.73 8.60
N ASN A 116 3.48 7.41 8.59
CA ASN A 116 2.74 6.49 7.71
C ASN A 116 1.28 6.36 8.12
N ARG A 117 0.99 6.28 9.43
CA ARG A 117 -0.39 6.32 9.94
C ARG A 117 -1.12 7.57 9.48
N ARG A 118 -0.48 8.74 9.59
CA ARG A 118 -1.07 10.01 9.14
C ARG A 118 -1.37 10.00 7.64
N ARG A 119 -0.48 9.44 6.80
CA ARG A 119 -0.70 9.30 5.35
C ARG A 119 -1.89 8.38 5.05
N LEU A 120 -1.92 7.19 5.66
CA LEU A 120 -3.02 6.21 5.51
C LEU A 120 -4.36 6.82 5.95
N ASN A 121 -4.40 7.40 7.15
CA ASN A 121 -5.60 8.02 7.71
C ASN A 121 -6.09 9.18 6.84
N ARG A 122 -5.20 9.99 6.26
CA ARG A 122 -5.60 11.09 5.36
C ARG A 122 -6.37 10.58 4.14
N VAL A 123 -5.89 9.51 3.52
CA VAL A 123 -6.54 8.92 2.34
C VAL A 123 -7.85 8.22 2.74
N HIS A 124 -7.83 7.42 3.81
CA HIS A 124 -9.05 6.74 4.30
C HIS A 124 -10.12 7.73 4.78
N ASN A 125 -9.74 8.85 5.42
CA ASN A 125 -10.67 9.91 5.81
C ASN A 125 -11.40 10.50 4.60
N ARG A 126 -10.70 10.65 3.46
CA ARG A 126 -11.35 11.14 2.24
C ARG A 126 -12.42 10.15 1.78
N SER A 127 -12.16 8.84 1.84
CA SER A 127 -13.14 7.79 1.55
C SER A 127 -14.32 7.85 2.51
N ALA A 128 -14.05 7.91 3.82
CA ALA A 128 -15.08 7.98 4.85
C ALA A 128 -15.99 9.21 4.71
N LYS A 129 -15.42 10.38 4.42
CA LYS A 129 -16.20 11.60 4.14
C LYS A 129 -17.12 11.47 2.94
N MET A 130 -16.66 10.83 1.86
CA MET A 130 -17.49 10.58 0.67
C MET A 130 -18.64 9.62 0.98
N VAL A 131 -18.40 8.61 1.82
CA VAL A 131 -19.44 7.66 2.26
C VAL A 131 -20.48 8.34 3.14
N ALA A 132 -20.02 9.06 4.16
CA ALA A 132 -20.88 9.75 5.11
C ALA A 132 -21.50 11.05 4.55
N SER A 133 -21.10 11.48 3.36
CA SER A 133 -21.47 12.78 2.76
C SER A 133 -21.20 13.98 3.67
N THR A 134 -20.16 13.89 4.50
CA THR A 134 -19.83 14.90 5.52
C THR A 134 -19.00 16.06 4.96
N PHE A 135 -18.88 17.13 5.73
CA PHE A 135 -18.05 18.28 5.40
C PHE A 135 -16.54 17.94 5.38
N ARG A 136 -15.79 18.74 4.62
CA ARG A 136 -14.33 18.58 4.47
C ARG A 136 -13.58 18.72 5.81
N THR A 137 -14.12 19.44 6.78
CA THR A 137 -13.51 19.72 8.10
C THR A 137 -13.64 18.58 9.10
N VAL A 138 -14.53 17.59 8.88
CA VAL A 138 -14.79 16.52 9.84
C VAL A 138 -13.51 15.72 10.15
N ARG A 139 -13.27 15.45 11.42
CA ARG A 139 -12.10 14.67 11.86
C ARG A 139 -12.22 13.21 11.41
N TYR A 140 -11.08 12.52 11.36
CA TYR A 140 -11.00 11.16 10.81
C TYR A 140 -11.81 10.14 11.63
N ASP A 141 -11.63 10.16 12.94
CA ASP A 141 -12.36 9.38 13.95
C ASP A 141 -13.88 9.47 13.75
N VAL A 142 -14.40 10.69 13.69
CA VAL A 142 -15.82 10.97 13.48
C VAL A 142 -16.28 10.49 12.10
N ALA A 143 -15.54 10.79 11.04
CA ALA A 143 -15.92 10.41 9.68
C ALA A 143 -16.01 8.89 9.52
N THR A 144 -15.09 8.12 10.10
CA THR A 144 -15.12 6.65 10.04
C THR A 144 -16.31 6.06 10.76
N VAL A 145 -16.65 6.59 11.94
CA VAL A 145 -17.80 6.13 12.74
C VAL A 145 -19.10 6.40 11.99
N VAL A 146 -19.32 7.63 11.51
CA VAL A 146 -20.53 7.99 10.75
C VAL A 146 -20.63 7.20 9.43
N ALA A 147 -19.50 6.93 8.78
CA ALA A 147 -19.47 6.14 7.55
C ALA A 147 -19.71 4.63 7.77
N GLY A 148 -19.63 4.15 9.02
CA GLY A 148 -19.63 2.71 9.33
C GLY A 148 -18.42 1.99 8.76
N LEU A 149 -17.27 2.66 8.70
CA LEU A 149 -16.02 2.11 8.18
C LEU A 149 -15.02 1.93 9.33
N PRO A 150 -14.44 0.74 9.53
CA PRO A 150 -13.38 0.57 10.51
C PRO A 150 -12.15 1.44 10.16
N PRO A 151 -11.39 1.93 11.15
CA PRO A 151 -10.16 2.65 10.89
C PRO A 151 -9.14 1.81 10.12
N ILE A 152 -8.49 2.38 9.11
CA ILE A 152 -7.63 1.64 8.17
C ILE A 152 -6.46 0.92 8.84
N VAL A 153 -5.88 1.52 9.89
CA VAL A 153 -4.75 0.90 10.61
C VAL A 153 -5.20 -0.36 11.34
N GLU A 154 -6.41 -0.36 11.91
CA GLU A 154 -6.94 -1.54 12.58
C GLU A 154 -7.31 -2.64 11.57
N LEU A 155 -7.81 -2.27 10.39
CA LEU A 155 -8.03 -3.24 9.30
C LEU A 155 -6.71 -3.90 8.86
N ILE A 156 -5.63 -3.13 8.71
CA ILE A 156 -4.31 -3.67 8.33
C ILE A 156 -3.77 -4.62 9.41
N ARG A 157 -3.95 -4.29 10.68
CA ARG A 157 -3.57 -5.15 11.81
C ARG A 157 -4.38 -6.45 11.81
N GLU A 158 -5.68 -6.37 11.56
CA GLU A 158 -6.53 -7.54 11.47
C GLU A 158 -6.16 -8.43 10.27
N ASP A 159 -5.80 -7.84 9.13
CA ASP A 159 -5.30 -8.59 7.97
C ASP A 159 -4.05 -9.39 8.31
N HIS A 160 -3.11 -8.77 9.03
CA HIS A 160 -1.91 -9.45 9.51
C HIS A 160 -2.25 -10.59 10.48
N ARG A 161 -3.10 -10.32 11.48
CA ARG A 161 -3.54 -11.33 12.46
C ARG A 161 -4.23 -12.52 11.80
N CYS A 162 -5.10 -12.28 10.83
CA CYS A 162 -5.75 -13.33 10.04
C CYS A 162 -4.75 -14.15 9.23
N HIS A 163 -3.70 -13.51 8.72
CA HIS A 163 -2.65 -14.19 7.97
C HIS A 163 -1.80 -15.11 8.87
N GLU A 164 -1.40 -14.64 10.06
CA GLU A 164 -0.65 -15.46 11.03
C GLU A 164 -1.42 -16.72 11.44
N ARG A 165 -2.72 -16.58 11.75
CA ARG A 165 -3.58 -17.73 12.10
C ARG A 165 -3.66 -18.80 11.01
N ARG A 166 -3.60 -18.40 9.74
CA ARG A 166 -3.61 -19.34 8.60
C ARG A 166 -2.29 -20.07 8.41
N GLN A 167 -1.19 -19.54 8.93
CA GLN A 167 0.12 -20.21 8.86
C GLN A 167 0.31 -21.23 9.99
N THR A 168 -0.40 -21.06 11.11
CA THR A 168 -0.32 -21.96 12.27
C THR A 168 -1.29 -23.14 12.22
N THR A 169 -2.22 -23.17 11.26
CA THR A 169 -3.19 -24.25 11.05
C THR A 169 -2.71 -25.15 9.92
#